data_AF-A0A1Q5XLM7-F1
#
_entry.id   AF-A0A1Q5XLM7-F1
#
_cell.length_a   1.000
_cell.length_b   1.000
_cell.length_c   1.000
_cell.angle_alpha   90.00
_cell.angle_beta   90.00
_cell.angle_gamma   90.00
#
_symmetry.space_group_name_H-M   'P 1'
#
loop_
_entity.id
_entity.type
_entity.pdbx_description
1 polymer ?
#
loop_
_entity_poly.entity_id
_entity_poly.type
_entity_poly.pdbx_seq_one_letter_code
_entity_poly.pdbx_strand_id
1 'polypeptide(L)'
;MAKKQGFNPYLPSWEYIPDGEPYVFEGRVYVYGSHDRFNGHAFCLNDYACWSAPEDNLADWRYEGVIYRTTDDPLNPEGSMCLYAPDVTVGPDGRYYLYYVLDKVPVVSVAVCDKPGGKYEFYGYVRYADGTRLGEREGDEPQFDPAVLTEGGKTYLYTGFCGYGDRSRHGAMATVLGPDMLTIVEEPVFVAPSQPYSKGSGFEGYEFFEAPSIRKRGDIYYLIYSSISMHELCYATSKHPTKDFKYQGVIVSNCDLHIDTYKPANMPMYYGGNNHGSIAQIKGEWYIFYHRHTNGTAFCRQGCIERIEFRGDGTIPQVEITSCGPNGGPLEGRGEYPAYLACHLFCKEQEMYTGGFGPMGAWMDSRFPKITQDGRDGDEEIGYIANMTDSATAGFKYFACKGVNRIKIMVRGYCQGEFEVKTSWDGPALGRIPVGFTNVWKEYATEVAIPDGVQALYLTYTGNGSASLASFTLE
;
A
#
# COMPACT_ATOMS: atom_id res chain seq x y z
N MET A 1 24.11 -19.11 7.65
CA MET A 1 22.65 -19.27 7.47
C MET A 1 22.29 -18.54 6.19
N ALA A 2 21.42 -19.10 5.34
CA ALA A 2 20.95 -18.39 4.15
C ALA A 2 20.25 -17.08 4.60
N LYS A 3 20.45 -15.99 3.86
CA LYS A 3 19.77 -14.71 4.15
C LYS A 3 18.28 -14.91 3.91
N LYS A 4 17.43 -14.55 4.87
CA LYS A 4 15.97 -14.57 4.73
C LYS A 4 15.58 -13.66 3.55
N GLN A 5 14.76 -14.15 2.63
CA GLN A 5 14.27 -13.36 1.49
C GLN A 5 13.20 -12.36 1.93
N GLY A 6 13.20 -11.19 1.31
CA GLY A 6 12.11 -10.21 1.42
C GLY A 6 11.01 -10.51 0.40
N PHE A 7 9.78 -10.09 0.70
CA PHE A 7 8.62 -10.34 -0.17
C PHE A 7 7.66 -9.15 -0.19
N ASN A 8 6.76 -9.14 -1.17
CA ASN A 8 5.52 -8.37 -1.11
C ASN A 8 4.31 -9.32 -0.95
N PRO A 9 3.40 -9.07 0.00
CA PRO A 9 3.41 -7.97 0.96
C PRO A 9 4.57 -8.13 1.96
N TYR A 10 5.07 -7.03 2.53
CA TYR A 10 6.26 -7.08 3.39
C TYR A 10 5.96 -7.54 4.82
N LEU A 11 4.70 -7.46 5.25
CA LEU A 11 4.21 -8.03 6.50
C LEU A 11 3.63 -9.43 6.28
N PRO A 12 3.41 -10.21 7.36
CA PRO A 12 2.71 -11.50 7.26
C PRO A 12 1.35 -11.37 6.53
N SER A 13 0.94 -12.42 5.83
CA SER A 13 -0.26 -12.39 4.97
C SER A 13 -1.59 -12.19 5.70
N TRP A 14 -1.60 -12.29 7.02
CA TRP A 14 -2.77 -12.09 7.87
C TRP A 14 -2.79 -10.71 8.53
N GLU A 15 -1.79 -9.88 8.23
CA GLU A 15 -1.67 -8.53 8.77
C GLU A 15 -2.09 -7.49 7.72
N TYR A 16 -2.90 -6.52 8.14
CA TYR A 16 -3.59 -5.58 7.25
C TYR A 16 -3.33 -4.14 7.68
N ILE A 17 -2.07 -3.71 7.51
CA ILE A 17 -1.61 -2.35 7.77
C ILE A 17 -1.42 -1.59 6.43
N PRO A 18 -2.48 -0.97 5.89
CA PRO A 18 -2.38 -0.05 4.76
C PRO A 18 -1.98 1.36 5.20
N ASP A 19 -1.93 2.29 4.24
CA ASP A 19 -1.61 3.69 4.49
C ASP A 19 -0.24 3.83 5.18
N GLY A 20 0.71 2.99 4.73
CA GLY A 20 1.99 2.80 5.37
C GLY A 20 2.93 3.99 5.20
N GLU A 21 3.20 4.67 6.31
CA GLU A 21 4.18 5.75 6.47
C GLU A 21 5.51 5.21 7.05
N PRO A 22 6.54 5.03 6.21
CA PRO A 22 7.84 4.51 6.61
C PRO A 22 8.77 5.58 7.19
N TYR A 23 9.45 5.25 8.30
CA TYR A 23 10.53 6.05 8.87
C TYR A 23 11.70 5.21 9.36
N VAL A 24 12.92 5.73 9.19
CA VAL A 24 14.12 5.14 9.80
C VAL A 24 14.38 5.81 11.14
N PHE A 25 14.17 5.07 12.22
CA PHE A 25 14.47 5.51 13.58
C PHE A 25 15.33 4.45 14.28
N GLU A 26 16.34 4.89 15.02
CA GLU A 26 17.14 4.01 15.89
C GLU A 26 17.70 2.74 15.17
N GLY A 27 18.06 2.87 13.88
CA GLY A 27 18.59 1.76 13.07
C GLY A 27 17.55 0.74 12.61
N ARG A 28 16.27 1.11 12.62
CA ARG A 28 15.15 0.28 12.17
C ARG A 28 14.21 1.09 11.28
N VAL A 29 13.58 0.42 10.34
CA VAL A 29 12.47 0.95 9.55
C VAL A 29 11.19 0.64 10.31
N TYR A 30 10.47 1.67 10.74
CA TYR A 30 9.13 1.58 11.31
C TYR A 30 8.11 1.89 10.22
N VAL A 31 6.97 1.22 10.26
CA VAL A 31 5.80 1.56 9.47
C VAL A 31 4.66 1.88 10.42
N TYR A 32 4.07 3.05 10.21
CA TYR A 32 2.85 3.51 10.84
C TYR A 32 1.77 3.49 9.77
N GLY A 33 0.59 3.00 10.08
CA GLY A 33 -0.48 2.94 9.10
C GLY A 33 -1.82 2.76 9.77
N SER A 34 -2.86 2.87 8.97
CA SER A 34 -4.18 2.40 9.38
C SER A 34 -4.15 0.90 9.66
N HIS A 35 -5.19 0.38 10.29
CA HIS A 35 -5.30 -1.05 10.55
C HIS A 35 -6.67 -1.56 10.10
N ASP A 36 -6.69 -2.18 8.92
CA ASP A 36 -7.88 -2.82 8.38
C ASP A 36 -8.19 -4.10 9.18
N ARG A 37 -9.45 -4.53 9.14
CA ARG A 37 -9.90 -5.79 9.74
C ARG A 37 -10.12 -6.79 8.62
N PHE A 38 -9.59 -8.02 8.74
CA PHE A 38 -9.92 -9.07 7.80
C PHE A 38 -11.44 -9.27 7.72
N ASN A 39 -11.97 -9.30 6.50
CA ASN A 39 -13.41 -9.34 6.24
C ASN A 39 -14.20 -8.16 6.86
N GLY A 40 -13.55 -7.00 6.95
CA GLY A 40 -14.16 -5.73 7.37
C GLY A 40 -15.25 -5.23 6.41
N HIS A 41 -16.05 -4.29 6.91
CA HIS A 41 -17.14 -3.64 6.18
C HIS A 41 -16.94 -2.11 6.05
N ALA A 42 -15.82 -1.62 6.56
CA ALA A 42 -15.35 -0.25 6.49
C ALA A 42 -13.82 -0.25 6.58
N PHE A 43 -13.20 0.84 6.15
CA PHE A 43 -11.75 1.03 6.28
C PHE A 43 -11.33 1.17 7.75
N CYS A 44 -10.12 0.69 8.08
CA CYS A 44 -9.40 1.06 9.31
C CYS A 44 -10.15 0.75 10.63
N LEU A 45 -10.80 -0.40 10.69
CA LEU A 45 -11.65 -0.82 11.83
C LEU A 45 -10.89 -1.18 13.12
N ASN A 46 -9.58 -1.40 13.05
CA ASN A 46 -8.76 -1.83 14.17
C ASN A 46 -7.91 -0.68 14.75
N ASP A 47 -7.39 -0.88 15.95
CA ASP A 47 -6.48 0.05 16.61
C ASP A 47 -5.17 0.19 15.84
N TYR A 48 -4.48 1.34 15.94
CA TYR A 48 -3.16 1.48 15.31
C TYR A 48 -2.16 0.50 15.89
N ALA A 49 -1.54 -0.27 15.00
CA ALA A 49 -0.43 -1.15 15.29
C ALA A 49 0.82 -0.64 14.56
N CYS A 50 1.99 -0.97 15.11
CA CYS A 50 3.26 -0.66 14.48
C CYS A 50 4.08 -1.93 14.24
N TRP A 51 4.79 -1.92 13.13
CA TRP A 51 5.76 -2.95 12.76
C TRP A 51 7.10 -2.30 12.46
N SER A 52 8.19 -3.00 12.72
CA SER A 52 9.51 -2.53 12.32
C SER A 52 10.44 -3.64 11.86
N ALA A 53 11.37 -3.34 10.95
CA ALA A 53 12.44 -4.23 10.52
C ALA A 53 13.81 -3.57 10.74
N PRO A 54 14.88 -4.34 10.98
CA PRO A 54 16.24 -3.81 10.88
C PRO A 54 16.46 -3.14 9.52
N GLU A 55 17.10 -1.97 9.47
CA GLU A 55 17.31 -1.24 8.19
C GLU A 55 18.23 -2.00 7.21
N ASP A 56 19.01 -2.98 7.68
CA ASP A 56 19.84 -3.87 6.88
C ASP A 56 19.16 -5.22 6.55
N ASN A 57 17.94 -5.46 7.05
CA ASN A 57 17.20 -6.69 6.86
C ASN A 57 15.67 -6.47 6.84
N LEU A 58 15.18 -5.91 5.74
CA LEU A 58 13.76 -5.66 5.48
C LEU A 58 12.91 -6.93 5.25
N ALA A 59 13.48 -8.13 5.45
CA ALA A 59 12.74 -9.38 5.50
C ALA A 59 12.31 -9.76 6.94
N ASP A 60 12.79 -9.05 7.95
CA ASP A 60 12.63 -9.43 9.36
C ASP A 60 11.82 -8.41 10.17
N TRP A 61 10.55 -8.32 9.79
CA TRP A 61 9.57 -7.47 10.46
C TRP A 61 9.17 -8.05 11.83
N ARG A 62 9.12 -7.15 12.81
CA ARG A 62 8.72 -7.40 14.18
C ARG A 62 7.48 -6.58 14.49
N TYR A 63 6.47 -7.22 15.07
CA TYR A 63 5.31 -6.56 15.64
C TYR A 63 5.73 -5.77 16.89
N GLU A 64 5.54 -4.45 16.89
CA GLU A 64 5.82 -3.60 18.05
C GLU A 64 4.64 -3.53 19.03
N GLY A 65 3.46 -4.00 18.61
CA GLY A 65 2.24 -3.93 19.39
C GLY A 65 1.24 -2.90 18.87
N VAL A 66 0.09 -2.86 19.53
CA VAL A 66 -0.87 -1.75 19.41
C VAL A 66 -0.24 -0.52 20.04
N ILE A 67 -0.02 0.52 19.23
CA ILE A 67 0.64 1.76 19.64
C ILE A 67 -0.36 2.80 20.13
N TYR A 68 -1.60 2.76 19.64
CA TYR A 68 -2.64 3.73 19.99
C TYR A 68 -4.03 3.13 19.75
N ARG A 69 -4.91 3.20 20.75
CA ARG A 69 -6.28 2.65 20.63
C ARG A 69 -7.25 3.70 20.15
N THR A 70 -8.27 3.28 19.41
CA THR A 70 -9.33 4.18 18.92
C THR A 70 -10.05 4.92 20.06
N THR A 71 -10.16 4.29 21.23
CA THR A 71 -10.78 4.87 22.45
C THR A 71 -9.86 5.76 23.26
N ASP A 72 -8.57 5.86 22.91
CA ASP A 72 -7.64 6.73 23.62
C ASP A 72 -7.85 8.21 23.21
N ASP A 73 -8.51 8.49 22.08
CA ASP A 73 -8.93 9.85 21.71
C ASP A 73 -10.18 10.27 22.51
N PRO A 74 -10.17 11.42 23.21
CA PRO A 74 -11.31 11.93 23.97
C PRO A 74 -12.59 12.15 23.15
N LEU A 75 -12.51 12.30 21.82
CA LEU A 75 -13.67 12.40 20.95
C LEU A 75 -14.32 11.05 20.66
N ASN A 76 -13.64 9.93 20.93
CA ASN A 76 -14.08 8.59 20.56
C ASN A 76 -14.19 7.61 21.75
N PRO A 77 -14.78 8.00 22.90
CA PRO A 77 -14.78 7.15 24.09
C PRO A 77 -15.49 5.80 23.88
N GLU A 78 -16.44 5.75 22.94
CA GLU A 78 -17.20 4.55 22.58
C GLU A 78 -16.56 3.71 21.47
N GLY A 79 -15.46 4.18 20.86
CA GLY A 79 -14.79 3.49 19.75
C GLY A 79 -15.64 3.38 18.48
N SER A 80 -16.56 4.30 18.25
CA SER A 80 -17.48 4.30 17.10
C SER A 80 -16.89 4.90 15.83
N MET A 81 -15.74 5.58 15.94
CA MET A 81 -15.00 6.15 14.82
C MET A 81 -13.75 5.31 14.51
N CYS A 82 -13.33 5.36 13.25
CA CYS A 82 -12.13 4.70 12.75
C CYS A 82 -10.94 5.66 12.79
N LEU A 83 -9.74 5.09 12.96
CA LEU A 83 -8.48 5.81 12.97
C LEU A 83 -7.86 5.79 11.56
N TYR A 84 -7.86 6.92 10.87
CA TYR A 84 -7.40 7.00 9.47
C TYR A 84 -5.98 7.56 9.34
N ALA A 85 -5.17 6.86 8.53
CA ALA A 85 -3.91 7.28 7.91
C ALA A 85 -3.00 8.13 8.80
N PRO A 86 -2.30 7.52 9.75
CA PRO A 86 -1.42 8.25 10.63
C PRO A 86 -0.08 8.58 9.96
N ASP A 87 0.51 9.72 10.32
CA ASP A 87 1.91 10.03 10.01
C ASP A 87 2.66 10.48 11.28
N VAL A 88 3.96 10.26 11.32
CA VAL A 88 4.84 10.51 12.48
C VAL A 88 5.95 11.49 12.15
N THR A 89 6.23 12.41 13.06
CA THR A 89 7.45 13.21 13.02
C THR A 89 8.11 13.31 14.39
N VAL A 90 9.40 13.61 14.42
CA VAL A 90 10.14 13.89 15.65
C VAL A 90 10.07 15.38 15.94
N GLY A 91 9.49 15.74 17.07
CA GLY A 91 9.37 17.13 17.51
C GLY A 91 10.73 17.73 17.93
N PRO A 92 10.81 19.06 18.10
CA PRO A 92 12.04 19.73 18.53
C PRO A 92 12.55 19.30 19.91
N ASP A 93 11.69 18.67 20.72
CA ASP A 93 12.01 18.11 22.03
C ASP A 93 12.50 16.64 21.98
N GLY A 94 12.56 16.05 20.79
CA GLY A 94 13.02 14.68 20.56
C GLY A 94 11.95 13.60 20.76
N ARG A 95 10.69 13.97 21.05
CA ARG A 95 9.57 13.02 21.13
C ARG A 95 8.95 12.75 19.77
N TYR A 96 8.23 11.65 19.67
CA TYR A 96 7.53 11.21 18.47
C TYR A 96 6.08 11.65 18.52
N TYR A 97 5.63 12.34 17.48
CA TYR A 97 4.27 12.88 17.36
C TYR A 97 3.55 12.22 16.22
N LEU A 98 2.46 11.51 16.54
CA LEU A 98 1.58 10.79 15.62
C LEU A 98 0.37 11.67 15.31
N TYR A 99 0.25 12.12 14.08
CA TYR A 99 -0.90 12.89 13.58
C TYR A 99 -1.88 11.94 12.92
N TYR A 100 -3.17 12.09 13.20
CA TYR A 100 -4.23 11.25 12.64
C TYR A 100 -5.56 11.98 12.57
N VAL A 101 -6.51 11.42 11.83
CA VAL A 101 -7.90 11.92 11.75
C VAL A 101 -8.88 10.79 12.09
N LEU A 102 -9.94 11.14 12.81
CA LEU A 102 -11.07 10.25 13.07
C LEU A 102 -12.12 10.42 11.96
N ASP A 103 -12.65 9.32 11.43
CA ASP A 103 -13.45 9.31 10.19
C ASP A 103 -14.76 10.12 10.20
N LYS A 104 -15.24 10.59 11.36
CA LYS A 104 -16.48 11.37 11.51
C LYS A 104 -16.29 12.83 11.92
N VAL A 105 -15.06 13.30 12.09
CA VAL A 105 -14.79 14.69 12.51
C VAL A 105 -13.75 15.35 11.60
N PRO A 106 -13.84 16.66 11.34
CA PRO A 106 -12.99 17.33 10.36
C PRO A 106 -11.65 17.79 10.93
N VAL A 107 -11.22 17.30 12.11
CA VAL A 107 -10.09 17.84 12.88
C VAL A 107 -8.89 16.90 12.85
N VAL A 108 -7.68 17.46 12.98
CA VAL A 108 -6.44 16.68 13.13
C VAL A 108 -6.12 16.49 14.61
N SER A 109 -6.09 15.23 15.03
CA SER A 109 -5.66 14.80 16.36
C SER A 109 -4.17 14.50 16.37
N VAL A 110 -3.55 14.64 17.54
CA VAL A 110 -2.14 14.34 17.77
C VAL A 110 -1.99 13.48 19.02
N ALA A 111 -1.19 12.42 18.91
CA ALA A 111 -0.72 11.62 20.04
C ALA A 111 0.81 11.70 20.13
N VAL A 112 1.38 11.46 21.31
CA VAL A 112 2.83 11.61 21.57
C VAL A 112 3.41 10.39 22.27
N CYS A 113 4.66 10.05 21.96
CA CYS A 113 5.42 9.01 22.64
C CYS A 113 6.91 9.38 22.74
N ASP A 114 7.60 8.82 23.74
CA ASP A 114 9.06 8.95 23.87
C ASP A 114 9.84 7.95 23.00
N LYS A 115 9.13 7.01 22.33
CA LYS A 115 9.74 5.95 21.53
C LYS A 115 9.00 5.77 20.20
N PRO A 116 9.69 5.39 19.12
CA PRO A 116 9.08 5.28 17.80
C PRO A 116 7.93 4.26 17.77
N GLY A 117 8.13 3.05 18.30
CA GLY A 117 7.11 2.00 18.41
C GLY A 117 6.54 1.84 19.82
N GLY A 118 6.46 2.92 20.60
CA GLY A 118 5.93 2.88 21.97
C GLY A 118 4.41 2.97 22.03
N LYS A 119 3.87 3.02 23.25
CA LYS A 119 2.46 3.36 23.48
C LYS A 119 2.32 4.88 23.43
N TYR A 120 1.61 5.39 22.44
CA TYR A 120 1.32 6.80 22.30
C TYR A 120 0.18 7.19 23.24
N GLU A 121 0.21 8.43 23.70
CA GLU A 121 -0.83 9.02 24.53
C GLU A 121 -1.43 10.23 23.80
N PHE A 122 -2.74 10.42 23.92
CA PHE A 122 -3.41 11.57 23.34
C PHE A 122 -2.73 12.87 23.81
N TYR A 123 -2.36 13.72 22.86
CA TYR A 123 -1.62 14.95 23.13
C TYR A 123 -2.48 16.20 22.94
N GLY A 124 -3.29 16.24 21.88
CA GLY A 124 -4.15 17.38 21.60
C GLY A 124 -4.70 17.41 20.18
N TYR A 125 -5.24 18.56 19.80
CA TYR A 125 -5.74 18.83 18.45
C TYR A 125 -4.95 19.99 17.84
N VAL A 126 -4.69 19.92 16.55
CA VAL A 126 -4.13 21.05 15.80
C VAL A 126 -5.10 22.22 15.84
N ARG A 127 -4.60 23.42 16.16
CA ARG A 127 -5.46 24.56 16.50
C ARG A 127 -4.84 25.92 16.17
N TYR A 128 -5.70 26.89 15.95
CA TYR A 128 -5.35 28.30 15.88
C TYR A 128 -4.95 28.85 17.26
N ALA A 129 -4.32 30.02 17.26
CA ALA A 129 -3.87 30.69 18.48
C ALA A 129 -5.00 31.03 19.47
N ASP A 130 -6.23 31.17 19.00
CA ASP A 130 -7.42 31.40 19.83
C ASP A 130 -8.02 30.12 20.44
N GLY A 131 -7.45 28.95 20.11
CA GLY A 131 -7.89 27.64 20.58
C GLY A 131 -8.88 26.92 19.65
N THR A 132 -9.37 27.57 18.59
CA THR A 132 -10.25 26.94 17.59
C THR A 132 -9.49 25.82 16.87
N ARG A 133 -10.08 24.63 16.72
CA ARG A 133 -9.43 23.50 16.04
C ARG A 133 -9.42 23.71 14.52
N LEU A 134 -8.34 23.29 13.89
CA LEU A 134 -8.24 23.24 12.43
C LEU A 134 -9.35 22.35 11.86
N GLY A 135 -10.11 22.85 10.89
CA GLY A 135 -11.28 22.17 10.32
C GLY A 135 -12.62 22.58 10.93
N GLU A 136 -12.63 23.39 11.99
CA GLU A 136 -13.86 23.91 12.62
C GLU A 136 -14.05 25.43 12.45
N ARG A 137 -12.98 26.17 12.12
CA ARG A 137 -13.08 27.61 11.85
C ARG A 137 -13.87 27.83 10.56
N GLU A 138 -14.73 28.85 10.54
CA GLU A 138 -15.48 29.21 9.33
C GLU A 138 -14.52 29.44 8.15
N GLY A 139 -14.75 28.70 7.06
CA GLY A 139 -13.91 28.72 5.85
C GLY A 139 -12.85 27.62 5.78
N ASP A 140 -12.60 26.88 6.86
CA ASP A 140 -11.72 25.72 6.81
C ASP A 140 -12.35 24.57 6.01
N GLU A 141 -11.53 23.86 5.24
CA GLU A 141 -11.94 22.59 4.62
C GLU A 141 -11.77 21.42 5.60
N PRO A 142 -12.56 20.33 5.49
CA PRO A 142 -12.42 19.18 6.36
C PRO A 142 -11.06 18.51 6.21
N GLN A 143 -10.39 18.29 7.33
CA GLN A 143 -9.07 17.65 7.37
C GLN A 143 -9.19 16.14 7.16
N PHE A 144 -8.18 15.55 6.53
CA PHE A 144 -8.11 14.14 6.17
C PHE A 144 -6.65 13.78 5.84
N ASP A 145 -6.26 12.53 6.05
CA ASP A 145 -4.93 11.95 5.74
C ASP A 145 -3.75 12.90 6.05
N PRO A 146 -3.39 13.09 7.33
CA PRO A 146 -2.28 13.95 7.68
C PRO A 146 -0.93 13.38 7.22
N ALA A 147 -0.07 14.25 6.70
CA ALA A 147 1.37 14.02 6.60
C ALA A 147 2.17 15.15 7.23
N VAL A 148 3.35 14.82 7.77
CA VAL A 148 4.13 15.74 8.58
C VAL A 148 5.63 15.69 8.28
N LEU A 149 6.25 16.86 8.30
CA LEU A 149 7.70 17.01 8.26
C LEU A 149 8.13 18.09 9.24
N THR A 150 8.94 17.75 10.24
CA THR A 150 9.53 18.72 11.15
C THR A 150 10.94 19.11 10.71
N GLU A 151 11.17 20.42 10.58
CA GLU A 151 12.50 20.98 10.33
C GLU A 151 12.77 22.15 11.28
N GLY A 152 13.79 21.97 12.13
CA GLY A 152 14.11 22.95 13.17
C GLY A 152 12.96 23.10 14.16
N GLY A 153 12.41 24.32 14.29
CA GLY A 153 11.30 24.62 15.20
C GLY A 153 9.92 24.67 14.54
N LYS A 154 9.79 24.20 13.30
CA LYS A 154 8.54 24.22 12.53
C LYS A 154 8.17 22.82 12.07
N THR A 155 6.88 22.53 12.08
CA THR A 155 6.31 21.31 11.50
C THR A 155 5.36 21.68 10.37
N TYR A 156 5.59 21.09 9.21
CA TYR A 156 4.75 21.26 8.03
C TYR A 156 3.75 20.11 7.98
N LEU A 157 2.48 20.41 8.24
CA LEU A 157 1.35 19.48 8.20
C LEU A 157 0.66 19.60 6.83
N TYR A 158 0.44 18.47 6.16
CA TYR A 158 -0.28 18.39 4.90
C TYR A 158 -1.54 17.55 5.10
N THR A 159 -2.66 17.99 4.57
CA THR A 159 -3.96 17.31 4.72
C THR A 159 -4.82 17.53 3.49
N GLY A 160 -5.81 16.66 3.29
CA GLY A 160 -6.87 16.90 2.32
C GLY A 160 -7.50 15.63 1.77
N PHE A 161 -8.70 15.80 1.24
CA PHE A 161 -9.41 14.80 0.45
C PHE A 161 -10.17 15.55 -0.65
N CYS A 162 -10.28 15.03 -1.86
CA CYS A 162 -10.79 15.77 -3.03
C CYS A 162 -11.49 14.83 -4.01
N GLY A 163 -12.76 14.52 -3.75
CA GLY A 163 -13.56 13.67 -4.63
C GLY A 163 -13.76 14.23 -6.05
N TYR A 164 -13.99 13.34 -7.02
CA TYR A 164 -14.21 13.74 -8.41
C TYR A 164 -15.39 14.72 -8.54
N GLY A 165 -15.11 15.90 -9.11
CA GLY A 165 -16.11 16.96 -9.29
C GLY A 165 -16.51 17.72 -8.03
N ASP A 166 -15.93 17.42 -6.87
CA ASP A 166 -16.21 18.12 -5.62
C ASP A 166 -15.62 19.54 -5.63
N ARG A 167 -16.50 20.54 -5.72
CA ARG A 167 -16.10 21.96 -5.74
C ARG A 167 -15.96 22.56 -4.35
N SER A 168 -16.36 21.85 -3.30
CA SER A 168 -16.20 22.31 -1.92
C SER A 168 -14.77 22.18 -1.41
N ARG A 169 -13.91 21.46 -2.14
CA ARG A 169 -12.53 21.16 -1.75
C ARG A 169 -11.55 21.54 -2.85
N HIS A 170 -10.54 22.35 -2.52
CA HIS A 170 -9.68 22.97 -3.52
C HIS A 170 -8.36 22.23 -3.77
N GLY A 171 -7.96 21.33 -2.86
CA GLY A 171 -6.74 20.55 -3.02
C GLY A 171 -6.08 20.13 -1.70
N ALA A 172 -4.86 19.62 -1.79
CA ALA A 172 -4.03 19.39 -0.62
C ALA A 172 -3.66 20.71 0.04
N MET A 173 -3.82 20.81 1.35
CA MET A 173 -3.44 21.95 2.16
C MET A 173 -2.09 21.69 2.83
N ALA A 174 -1.29 22.74 2.99
CA ALA A 174 -0.13 22.75 3.88
C ALA A 174 -0.34 23.81 4.97
N THR A 175 -0.13 23.43 6.23
CA THR A 175 -0.29 24.26 7.43
C THR A 175 1.00 24.19 8.25
N VAL A 176 1.48 25.31 8.79
CA VAL A 176 2.73 25.32 9.57
C VAL A 176 2.41 25.41 11.05
N LEU A 177 2.96 24.47 11.81
CA LEU A 177 2.82 24.39 13.26
C LEU A 177 4.10 24.86 13.97
N GLY A 178 3.92 25.41 15.16
CA GLY A 178 5.00 25.81 16.05
C GLY A 178 5.69 24.62 16.74
N PRO A 179 6.68 24.89 17.61
CA PRO A 179 7.47 23.85 18.28
C PRO A 179 6.68 23.05 19.32
N ASP A 180 5.47 23.47 19.66
CA ASP A 180 4.55 22.72 20.52
C ASP A 180 3.77 21.64 19.77
N MET A 181 3.97 21.52 18.45
CA MET A 181 3.37 20.51 17.58
C MET A 181 1.84 20.61 17.42
N LEU A 182 1.20 21.65 17.95
CA LEU A 182 -0.26 21.83 17.88
C LEU A 182 -0.68 23.18 17.32
N THR A 183 0.06 24.24 17.64
CA THR A 183 -0.38 25.61 17.38
C THR A 183 0.02 26.04 15.98
N ILE A 184 -0.97 26.46 15.19
CA ILE A 184 -0.77 27.01 13.85
C ILE A 184 -0.03 28.34 13.95
N VAL A 185 1.07 28.45 13.22
CA VAL A 185 1.89 29.66 13.10
C VAL A 185 1.87 30.26 11.69
N GLU A 186 1.54 29.46 10.67
CA GLU A 186 1.19 29.93 9.33
C GLU A 186 -0.06 29.20 8.85
N GLU A 187 -1.03 29.99 8.36
CA GLU A 187 -2.36 29.55 7.93
C GLU A 187 -2.30 28.50 6.81
N PRO A 188 -3.35 27.66 6.66
CA PRO A 188 -3.44 26.70 5.57
C PRO A 188 -3.31 27.34 4.19
N VAL A 189 -2.52 26.73 3.31
CA VAL A 189 -2.38 27.11 1.89
C VAL A 189 -2.51 25.89 0.99
N PHE A 190 -3.12 26.04 -0.19
CA PHE A 190 -3.23 24.93 -1.14
C PHE A 190 -1.91 24.70 -1.89
N VAL A 191 -1.44 23.45 -1.91
CA VAL A 191 -0.15 23.05 -2.51
C VAL A 191 -0.28 22.12 -3.71
N ALA A 192 -1.39 21.40 -3.85
CA ALA A 192 -1.71 20.59 -5.03
C ALA A 192 -3.20 20.70 -5.33
N PRO A 193 -3.61 21.07 -6.55
CA PRO A 193 -5.02 21.36 -6.85
C PRO A 193 -5.86 20.10 -6.98
N SER A 194 -7.15 20.22 -6.63
CA SER A 194 -8.16 19.21 -6.93
C SER A 194 -8.66 19.32 -8.38
N GLN A 195 -9.39 18.28 -8.83
CA GLN A 195 -9.88 18.15 -10.21
C GLN A 195 -10.63 19.37 -10.77
N PRO A 196 -11.53 20.05 -10.03
CA PRO A 196 -12.23 21.23 -10.56
C PRO A 196 -11.35 22.48 -10.73
N TYR A 197 -10.18 22.52 -10.09
CA TYR A 197 -9.33 23.71 -9.97
C TYR A 197 -7.95 23.55 -10.65
N SER A 198 -7.68 22.43 -11.33
CA SER A 198 -6.37 22.10 -11.90
C SER A 198 -6.03 22.75 -13.23
N LYS A 199 -6.97 23.43 -13.89
CA LYS A 199 -6.76 23.99 -15.23
C LYS A 199 -5.58 24.97 -15.27
N GLY A 200 -4.57 24.66 -16.06
CA GLY A 200 -3.33 25.42 -16.23
C GLY A 200 -2.27 25.16 -15.16
N SER A 201 -2.48 24.20 -14.25
CA SER A 201 -1.57 23.92 -13.14
C SER A 201 -0.45 22.94 -13.47
N GLY A 202 -0.63 22.11 -14.51
CA GLY A 202 0.24 20.98 -14.83
C GLY A 202 -0.12 19.67 -14.09
N PHE A 203 -1.15 19.69 -13.25
CA PHE A 203 -1.68 18.50 -12.54
C PHE A 203 -2.85 17.84 -13.28
N GLU A 204 -3.25 18.33 -14.47
CA GLU A 204 -4.42 17.82 -15.17
C GLU A 204 -4.35 16.31 -15.46
N GLY A 205 -5.38 15.57 -15.02
CA GLY A 205 -5.45 14.10 -15.09
C GLY A 205 -4.75 13.37 -13.94
N TYR A 206 -4.00 14.10 -13.11
CA TYR A 206 -3.24 13.62 -11.95
C TYR A 206 -3.48 14.51 -10.73
N GLU A 207 -4.68 15.08 -10.63
CA GLU A 207 -5.04 16.00 -9.55
C GLU A 207 -5.04 15.31 -8.21
N PHE A 208 -4.87 16.09 -7.14
CA PHE A 208 -4.90 15.56 -5.79
C PHE A 208 -6.26 14.94 -5.45
N PHE A 209 -6.24 13.71 -4.93
CA PHE A 209 -7.39 13.02 -4.35
C PHE A 209 -7.26 12.90 -2.84
N GLU A 210 -6.22 12.22 -2.34
CA GLU A 210 -5.98 11.99 -0.90
C GLU A 210 -4.52 11.60 -0.64
N ALA A 211 -4.22 11.11 0.57
CA ALA A 211 -2.94 10.50 0.92
C ALA A 211 -1.69 11.39 0.69
N PRO A 212 -1.68 12.68 1.09
CA PRO A 212 -0.46 13.46 0.98
C PRO A 212 0.63 12.81 1.84
N SER A 213 1.86 12.82 1.36
CA SER A 213 3.03 12.42 2.13
C SER A 213 4.25 13.24 1.69
N ILE A 214 5.04 13.73 2.65
CA ILE A 214 6.09 14.70 2.36
C ILE A 214 7.47 14.13 2.73
N ARG A 215 8.43 14.25 1.82
CA ARG A 215 9.83 13.90 2.05
C ARG A 215 10.76 14.98 1.53
N LYS A 216 11.92 15.11 2.14
CA LYS A 216 12.96 16.05 1.69
C LYS A 216 14.22 15.31 1.29
N ARG A 217 14.77 15.64 0.13
CA ARG A 217 16.07 15.13 -0.36
C ARG A 217 16.91 16.30 -0.85
N GLY A 218 17.97 16.61 -0.10
CA GLY A 218 18.73 17.85 -0.29
C GLY A 218 17.81 19.07 -0.11
N ASP A 219 17.78 19.96 -1.09
CA ASP A 219 16.94 21.17 -1.06
C ASP A 219 15.59 20.99 -1.76
N ILE A 220 15.17 19.76 -2.06
CA ILE A 220 13.91 19.48 -2.78
C ILE A 220 12.94 18.76 -1.84
N TYR A 221 11.72 19.29 -1.77
CA TYR A 221 10.56 18.65 -1.16
C TYR A 221 9.84 17.82 -2.22
N TYR A 222 9.48 16.60 -1.85
CA TYR A 222 8.74 15.63 -2.64
C TYR A 222 7.41 15.39 -1.92
N LEU A 223 6.33 15.90 -2.49
CA LEU A 223 4.96 15.64 -2.05
C LEU A 223 4.45 14.44 -2.86
N ILE A 224 4.38 13.28 -2.23
CA ILE A 224 3.73 12.08 -2.72
C ILE A 224 2.23 12.22 -2.42
N TYR A 225 1.37 11.72 -3.31
CA TYR A 225 -0.08 11.74 -3.10
C TYR A 225 -0.80 10.73 -3.98
N SER A 226 -2.01 10.33 -3.58
CA SER A 226 -2.92 9.58 -4.45
C SER A 226 -3.61 10.54 -5.41
N SER A 227 -3.54 10.25 -6.72
CA SER A 227 -4.23 11.07 -7.72
C SER A 227 -5.73 10.79 -7.75
N ILE A 228 -6.48 11.60 -8.51
CA ILE A 228 -7.91 11.41 -8.80
C ILE A 228 -8.23 10.05 -9.45
N SER A 229 -7.24 9.37 -10.00
CA SER A 229 -7.35 7.99 -10.50
C SER A 229 -7.37 6.95 -9.38
N MET A 230 -7.13 7.34 -8.12
CA MET A 230 -7.16 6.53 -6.90
C MET A 230 -6.10 5.41 -6.80
N HIS A 231 -5.76 4.73 -7.88
CA HIS A 231 -4.90 3.53 -7.89
C HIS A 231 -3.40 3.82 -7.85
N GLU A 232 -2.98 5.08 -7.92
CA GLU A 232 -1.58 5.44 -8.15
C GLU A 232 -1.06 6.44 -7.12
N LEU A 233 0.20 6.25 -6.72
CA LEU A 233 0.95 7.26 -5.99
C LEU A 233 1.75 8.09 -6.99
N CYS A 234 1.36 9.35 -7.10
CA CYS A 234 2.02 10.39 -7.86
C CYS A 234 2.97 11.18 -6.96
N TYR A 235 3.78 12.06 -7.56
CA TYR A 235 4.52 13.04 -6.80
C TYR A 235 4.65 14.40 -7.49
N ALA A 236 4.76 15.42 -6.67
CA ALA A 236 5.11 16.77 -7.03
C ALA A 236 6.36 17.23 -6.27
N THR A 237 7.09 18.19 -6.83
CA THR A 237 8.33 18.69 -6.22
C THR A 237 8.34 20.20 -6.07
N SER A 238 8.98 20.68 -5.01
CA SER A 238 9.20 22.11 -4.77
C SER A 238 10.53 22.38 -4.08
N LYS A 239 11.00 23.63 -4.16
CA LYS A 239 12.08 24.19 -3.32
C LYS A 239 11.56 24.79 -2.01
N HIS A 240 10.24 24.82 -1.84
CA HIS A 240 9.56 25.35 -0.67
C HIS A 240 8.58 24.32 -0.14
N PRO A 241 8.44 24.18 1.19
CA PRO A 241 7.51 23.20 1.76
C PRO A 241 6.04 23.58 1.54
N THR A 242 5.71 24.86 1.34
CA THR A 242 4.30 25.32 1.38
C THR A 242 3.81 25.94 0.07
N LYS A 243 4.58 25.85 -1.03
CA LYS A 243 4.21 26.49 -2.31
C LYS A 243 4.98 25.92 -3.48
N ASP A 244 4.55 26.30 -4.68
CA ASP A 244 5.27 26.08 -5.94
C ASP A 244 5.56 24.61 -6.28
N PHE A 245 4.73 23.68 -5.78
CA PHE A 245 4.82 22.28 -6.17
C PHE A 245 4.46 22.09 -7.64
N LYS A 246 5.26 21.27 -8.31
CA LYS A 246 5.06 20.90 -9.72
C LYS A 246 4.98 19.40 -9.82
N TYR A 247 3.91 18.89 -10.44
CA TYR A 247 3.74 17.48 -10.76
C TYR A 247 4.94 16.94 -11.55
N GLN A 248 5.35 15.70 -11.26
CA GLN A 248 6.52 15.07 -11.87
C GLN A 248 6.27 13.64 -12.41
N GLY A 249 5.17 12.98 -12.05
CA GLY A 249 4.83 11.66 -12.57
C GLY A 249 4.24 10.71 -11.54
N VAL A 250 3.97 9.49 -12.02
CA VAL A 250 3.54 8.33 -11.21
C VAL A 250 4.78 7.58 -10.72
N ILE A 251 4.81 7.22 -9.44
CA ILE A 251 5.83 6.35 -8.83
C ILE A 251 5.40 4.88 -8.93
N VAL A 252 4.15 4.57 -8.55
CA VAL A 252 3.61 3.19 -8.55
C VAL A 252 2.10 3.20 -8.75
N SER A 253 1.56 2.20 -9.45
CA SER A 253 0.13 1.93 -9.59
C SER A 253 -0.18 0.55 -9.00
N ASN A 254 -1.12 0.46 -8.05
CA ASN A 254 -1.48 -0.81 -7.41
C ASN A 254 -2.31 -1.75 -8.32
N CYS A 255 -2.67 -1.28 -9.52
CA CYS A 255 -3.21 -2.08 -10.63
C CYS A 255 -2.18 -2.36 -11.73
N ASP A 256 -0.92 -1.95 -11.54
CA ASP A 256 0.19 -2.06 -12.50
C ASP A 256 -0.03 -1.31 -13.83
N LEU A 257 -0.81 -0.22 -13.84
CA LEU A 257 -1.08 0.57 -15.04
C LEU A 257 0.10 1.44 -15.47
N HIS A 258 0.05 1.93 -16.71
CA HIS A 258 1.01 2.86 -17.34
C HIS A 258 2.38 2.27 -17.72
N ILE A 259 2.58 0.97 -17.50
CA ILE A 259 3.81 0.26 -17.88
C ILE A 259 3.58 -0.53 -19.16
N ASP A 260 4.37 -0.26 -20.21
CA ASP A 260 4.31 -0.89 -21.53
C ASP A 260 5.47 -1.85 -21.86
N THR A 261 6.40 -2.04 -20.93
CA THR A 261 7.63 -2.81 -21.16
C THR A 261 7.42 -4.32 -21.27
N TYR A 262 6.32 -4.86 -20.74
CA TYR A 262 5.99 -6.30 -20.77
C TYR A 262 4.52 -6.60 -21.07
N LYS A 263 3.66 -5.58 -21.17
CA LYS A 263 2.21 -5.68 -21.40
C LYS A 263 1.69 -4.40 -22.05
N PRO A 264 0.44 -4.34 -22.53
CA PRO A 264 -0.17 -3.06 -22.90
C PRO A 264 -0.28 -2.12 -21.69
N ALA A 265 0.10 -0.84 -21.84
CA ALA A 265 0.09 0.15 -20.76
C ALA A 265 -1.27 0.27 -20.03
N ASN A 266 -2.37 0.17 -20.76
CA ASN A 266 -3.73 0.33 -20.23
C ASN A 266 -4.35 -0.98 -19.72
N MET A 267 -3.60 -2.09 -19.73
CA MET A 267 -4.07 -3.37 -19.19
C MET A 267 -3.74 -3.44 -17.70
N PRO A 268 -4.74 -3.48 -16.80
CA PRO A 268 -4.50 -3.72 -15.38
C PRO A 268 -4.05 -5.17 -15.18
N MET A 269 -3.10 -5.37 -14.27
CA MET A 269 -2.61 -6.70 -13.91
C MET A 269 -3.04 -7.14 -12.52
N TYR A 270 -3.77 -6.29 -11.80
CA TYR A 270 -4.27 -6.56 -10.46
C TYR A 270 -5.55 -5.74 -10.21
N TYR A 271 -6.40 -6.22 -9.31
CA TYR A 271 -7.63 -5.52 -8.87
C TYR A 271 -7.31 -4.57 -7.71
N GLY A 272 -6.92 -3.34 -8.03
CA GLY A 272 -6.56 -2.33 -7.04
C GLY A 272 -7.75 -1.48 -6.60
N GLY A 273 -7.46 -0.23 -6.23
CA GLY A 273 -8.37 0.67 -5.53
C GLY A 273 -7.62 1.89 -5.03
N ASN A 274 -8.13 2.59 -4.02
CA ASN A 274 -7.40 3.69 -3.39
C ASN A 274 -5.95 3.30 -3.04
N ASN A 275 -5.01 4.23 -3.11
CA ASN A 275 -3.60 3.96 -2.85
C ASN A 275 -3.06 4.98 -1.85
N HIS A 276 -2.13 4.55 -0.99
CA HIS A 276 -1.59 5.39 0.07
C HIS A 276 -0.21 4.88 0.46
N GLY A 277 0.73 5.80 0.71
CA GLY A 277 2.03 5.49 1.28
C GLY A 277 3.05 6.56 0.96
N SER A 278 4.32 6.27 1.23
CA SER A 278 5.41 7.23 1.07
C SER A 278 6.71 6.60 0.63
N ILE A 279 7.70 7.46 0.38
CA ILE A 279 9.07 7.04 0.10
C ILE A 279 9.96 7.13 1.35
N ALA A 280 10.94 6.25 1.47
CA ALA A 280 11.96 6.32 2.51
C ALA A 280 13.33 5.94 1.98
N GLN A 281 14.36 6.60 2.50
CA GLN A 281 15.74 6.18 2.30
C GLN A 281 16.13 5.20 3.40
N ILE A 282 16.51 3.99 3.03
CA ILE A 282 16.86 2.90 3.94
C ILE A 282 18.24 2.38 3.53
N LYS A 283 19.22 2.45 4.44
CA LYS A 283 20.62 2.04 4.18
C LYS A 283 21.22 2.59 2.87
N GLY A 284 20.81 3.79 2.46
CA GLY A 284 21.31 4.48 1.26
C GLY A 284 20.48 4.26 0.00
N GLU A 285 19.66 3.22 -0.05
CA GLU A 285 18.72 2.94 -1.14
C GLU A 285 17.36 3.60 -0.86
N TRP A 286 16.58 3.86 -1.89
CA TRP A 286 15.24 4.45 -1.75
C TRP A 286 14.16 3.45 -2.09
N TYR A 287 13.06 3.53 -1.36
CA TYR A 287 11.91 2.64 -1.51
C TYR A 287 10.62 3.45 -1.54
N ILE A 288 9.63 2.99 -2.29
CA ILE A 288 8.23 3.40 -2.20
C ILE A 288 7.46 2.35 -1.41
N PHE A 289 6.70 2.79 -0.42
CA PHE A 289 5.71 2.02 0.30
C PHE A 289 4.33 2.39 -0.23
N TYR A 290 3.48 1.40 -0.41
CA TYR A 290 2.13 1.53 -0.95
C TYR A 290 1.27 0.36 -0.44
N HIS A 291 0.02 0.22 -0.87
CA HIS A 291 -0.76 -0.98 -0.57
C HIS A 291 -1.47 -1.58 -1.79
N ARG A 292 -1.87 -2.84 -1.64
CA ARG A 292 -2.76 -3.56 -2.55
C ARG A 292 -4.03 -4.02 -1.84
N HIS A 293 -5.06 -4.33 -2.60
CA HIS A 293 -6.31 -4.87 -2.06
C HIS A 293 -6.33 -6.39 -2.08
N THR A 294 -6.98 -6.96 -1.08
CA THR A 294 -7.18 -8.40 -0.94
C THR A 294 -8.64 -8.68 -0.55
N ASN A 295 -8.98 -9.95 -0.40
CA ASN A 295 -10.30 -10.48 -0.07
C ASN A 295 -11.44 -10.08 -1.02
N GLY A 296 -11.11 -9.45 -2.16
CA GLY A 296 -12.08 -8.93 -3.13
C GLY A 296 -12.88 -7.75 -2.59
N THR A 297 -12.30 -6.94 -1.69
CA THR A 297 -12.94 -5.75 -1.11
C THR A 297 -11.93 -4.62 -0.91
N ALA A 298 -12.43 -3.39 -0.87
CA ALA A 298 -11.66 -2.18 -0.58
C ALA A 298 -11.10 -2.18 0.86
N PHE A 299 -11.76 -2.90 1.78
CA PHE A 299 -11.55 -2.81 3.23
C PHE A 299 -10.54 -3.82 3.79
N CYS A 300 -9.72 -4.42 2.93
CA CYS A 300 -8.78 -5.46 3.32
C CYS A 300 -7.47 -5.27 2.54
N ARG A 301 -6.65 -4.34 3.01
CA ARG A 301 -5.46 -3.86 2.29
C ARG A 301 -4.18 -4.31 2.96
N GLN A 302 -3.15 -4.58 2.14
CA GLN A 302 -1.84 -5.04 2.61
C GLN A 302 -0.72 -4.15 2.09
N GLY A 303 0.20 -3.79 2.97
CA GLY A 303 1.38 -3.00 2.64
C GLY A 303 2.35 -3.75 1.71
N CYS A 304 2.80 -3.03 0.68
CA CYS A 304 3.80 -3.44 -0.28
C CYS A 304 4.93 -2.39 -0.36
N ILE A 305 6.10 -2.80 -0.80
CA ILE A 305 7.28 -1.96 -0.93
C ILE A 305 8.01 -2.28 -2.23
N GLU A 306 8.49 -1.27 -2.95
CA GLU A 306 9.36 -1.46 -4.11
C GLU A 306 10.57 -0.54 -4.02
N ARG A 307 11.71 -0.98 -4.56
CA ARG A 307 12.89 -0.11 -4.67
C ARG A 307 12.66 0.92 -5.78
N ILE A 308 12.97 2.17 -5.50
CA ILE A 308 12.93 3.27 -6.46
C ILE A 308 14.33 3.85 -6.68
N GLU A 309 14.51 4.49 -7.82
CA GLU A 309 15.75 5.19 -8.16
C GLU A 309 15.45 6.63 -8.54
N PHE A 310 16.38 7.53 -8.21
CA PHE A 310 16.30 8.92 -8.65
C PHE A 310 17.20 9.11 -9.85
N ARG A 311 16.66 9.70 -10.92
CA ARG A 311 17.43 10.23 -12.04
C ARG A 311 18.26 11.44 -11.59
N GLY A 312 19.24 11.81 -12.42
CA GLY A 312 20.13 12.94 -12.14
C GLY A 312 19.43 14.30 -12.01
N ASP A 313 18.23 14.44 -12.61
CA ASP A 313 17.37 15.62 -12.50
C ASP A 313 16.45 15.61 -11.26
N GLY A 314 16.52 14.55 -10.45
CA GLY A 314 15.70 14.37 -9.26
C GLY A 314 14.34 13.72 -9.51
N THR A 315 14.01 13.34 -10.75
CA THR A 315 12.78 12.59 -11.06
C THR A 315 12.89 11.11 -10.69
N ILE A 316 11.75 10.49 -10.39
CA ILE A 316 11.59 9.08 -10.04
C ILE A 316 10.88 8.40 -11.22
N PRO A 317 11.47 7.39 -11.88
CA PRO A 317 10.76 6.55 -12.83
C PRO A 317 9.69 5.73 -12.12
N GLN A 318 8.58 5.49 -12.80
CA GLN A 318 7.57 4.55 -12.32
C GLN A 318 8.16 3.15 -12.16
N VAL A 319 7.83 2.48 -11.07
CA VAL A 319 8.18 1.08 -10.80
C VAL A 319 6.97 0.17 -11.01
N GLU A 320 7.26 -1.07 -11.42
CA GLU A 320 6.27 -2.15 -11.48
C GLU A 320 6.02 -2.74 -10.09
N ILE A 321 4.89 -3.44 -9.94
CA ILE A 321 4.62 -4.23 -8.74
C ILE A 321 5.24 -5.62 -8.87
N THR A 322 5.92 -6.08 -7.82
CA THR A 322 6.64 -7.35 -7.80
C THR A 322 6.31 -8.16 -6.55
N SER A 323 6.59 -9.47 -6.59
CA SER A 323 6.61 -10.36 -5.44
C SER A 323 7.90 -10.21 -4.61
N CYS A 324 8.95 -9.62 -5.19
CA CYS A 324 10.27 -9.47 -4.58
C CYS A 324 10.30 -8.40 -3.48
N GLY A 325 9.56 -7.31 -3.67
CA GLY A 325 9.56 -6.15 -2.80
C GLY A 325 10.96 -5.76 -2.30
N PRO A 326 11.26 -5.90 -0.99
CA PRO A 326 12.51 -5.42 -0.42
C PRO A 326 13.72 -6.37 -0.61
N ASN A 327 13.58 -7.47 -1.35
CA ASN A 327 14.61 -8.50 -1.50
C ASN A 327 15.92 -8.00 -2.13
N GLY A 328 15.87 -6.90 -2.90
CA GLY A 328 17.02 -6.32 -3.60
C GLY A 328 17.40 -7.02 -4.91
N GLY A 329 16.54 -7.92 -5.39
CA GLY A 329 16.73 -8.71 -6.60
C GLY A 329 15.67 -9.81 -6.72
N PRO A 330 15.75 -10.67 -7.76
CA PRO A 330 14.84 -11.80 -7.90
C PRO A 330 14.91 -12.75 -6.69
N LEU A 331 13.77 -13.33 -6.34
CA LEU A 331 13.66 -14.43 -5.38
C LEU A 331 14.46 -15.64 -5.86
N GLU A 332 14.86 -16.53 -4.95
CA GLU A 332 15.58 -17.74 -5.33
C GLU A 332 14.67 -18.64 -6.19
N GLY A 333 15.10 -19.09 -7.36
CA GLY A 333 14.28 -19.93 -8.25
C GLY A 333 14.13 -21.38 -7.79
N ARG A 334 14.11 -21.64 -6.48
CA ARG A 334 13.99 -22.95 -5.84
C ARG A 334 13.23 -22.81 -4.52
N GLY A 335 12.60 -23.89 -4.08
CA GLY A 335 11.87 -23.91 -2.81
C GLY A 335 10.39 -23.58 -2.97
N GLU A 336 9.67 -23.58 -1.85
CA GLU A 336 8.24 -23.36 -1.78
C GLU A 336 7.91 -21.88 -1.52
N TYR A 337 6.95 -21.36 -2.28
CA TYR A 337 6.47 -19.99 -2.22
C TYR A 337 4.95 -19.96 -2.02
N PRO A 338 4.45 -19.22 -1.03
CA PRO A 338 3.02 -19.00 -0.86
C PRO A 338 2.40 -18.25 -2.03
N ALA A 339 1.17 -18.61 -2.39
CA ALA A 339 0.46 -18.01 -3.51
C ALA A 339 -0.03 -16.58 -3.21
N TYR A 340 -0.16 -16.18 -1.94
CA TYR A 340 -0.50 -14.79 -1.58
C TYR A 340 0.59 -13.78 -2.03
N LEU A 341 1.76 -14.25 -2.46
CA LEU A 341 2.81 -13.41 -3.04
C LEU A 341 2.51 -12.95 -4.48
N ALA A 342 1.40 -13.38 -5.08
CA ALA A 342 1.02 -12.95 -6.42
C ALA A 342 0.94 -11.43 -6.50
N CYS A 343 1.79 -10.84 -7.33
CA CYS A 343 1.78 -9.41 -7.61
C CYS A 343 0.87 -9.09 -8.79
N HIS A 344 0.62 -10.06 -9.68
CA HIS A 344 -0.42 -9.96 -10.71
C HIS A 344 -1.54 -10.95 -10.41
N LEU A 345 -2.78 -10.51 -10.58
CA LEU A 345 -3.98 -11.32 -10.44
C LEU A 345 -5.06 -10.80 -11.40
N PHE A 346 -5.42 -11.61 -12.39
CA PHE A 346 -6.38 -11.22 -13.43
C PHE A 346 -7.11 -12.43 -14.02
N CYS A 347 -8.14 -12.19 -14.83
CA CYS A 347 -8.79 -13.19 -15.67
C CYS A 347 -9.13 -12.57 -17.04
N LYS A 348 -9.85 -13.30 -17.90
CA LYS A 348 -10.25 -12.79 -19.23
C LYS A 348 -11.16 -11.56 -19.13
N GLU A 349 -11.99 -11.46 -18.09
CA GLU A 349 -12.73 -10.24 -17.78
C GLU A 349 -11.78 -9.20 -17.19
N GLN A 350 -11.64 -8.08 -17.88
CA GLN A 350 -10.84 -6.96 -17.37
C GLN A 350 -11.63 -6.19 -16.33
N GLU A 351 -11.02 -6.01 -15.18
CA GLU A 351 -11.50 -5.14 -14.12
C GLU A 351 -10.29 -4.47 -13.48
N MET A 352 -10.42 -3.19 -13.18
CA MET A 352 -9.36 -2.40 -12.56
C MET A 352 -9.51 -2.38 -11.04
N TYR A 353 -10.76 -2.30 -10.56
CA TYR A 353 -11.04 -2.07 -9.14
C TYR A 353 -11.63 -3.30 -8.46
N THR A 354 -11.22 -3.53 -7.22
CA THR A 354 -11.89 -4.46 -6.32
C THR A 354 -13.29 -3.95 -5.92
N GLY A 355 -14.06 -4.76 -5.21
CA GLY A 355 -15.35 -4.34 -4.66
C GLY A 355 -15.24 -3.23 -3.61
N GLY A 356 -16.29 -2.44 -3.41
CA GLY A 356 -16.29 -1.31 -2.48
C GLY A 356 -16.03 0.05 -3.14
N PHE A 357 -15.80 0.07 -4.46
CA PHE A 357 -15.68 1.30 -5.24
C PHE A 357 -16.81 1.43 -6.27
N GLY A 358 -17.23 2.67 -6.55
CA GLY A 358 -18.20 2.97 -7.59
C GLY A 358 -19.58 2.31 -7.38
N PRO A 359 -20.29 1.91 -8.46
CA PRO A 359 -21.60 1.26 -8.35
C PRO A 359 -21.52 -0.20 -7.91
N MET A 360 -20.32 -0.77 -7.77
CA MET A 360 -20.15 -2.14 -7.30
C MET A 360 -20.45 -2.22 -5.81
N GLY A 361 -21.08 -3.32 -5.39
CA GLY A 361 -21.23 -3.60 -3.96
C GLY A 361 -19.88 -3.75 -3.26
N ALA A 362 -19.89 -3.93 -1.94
CA ALA A 362 -18.66 -4.00 -1.14
C ALA A 362 -17.73 -5.19 -1.45
N TRP A 363 -18.14 -6.13 -2.31
CA TRP A 363 -17.34 -7.27 -2.74
C TRP A 363 -17.34 -7.43 -4.25
N MET A 364 -16.16 -7.77 -4.77
CA MET A 364 -15.96 -8.23 -6.14
C MET A 364 -16.69 -9.57 -6.33
N ASP A 365 -17.34 -9.74 -7.48
CA ASP A 365 -18.13 -10.94 -7.75
C ASP A 365 -17.28 -12.19 -8.06
N SER A 366 -17.94 -13.33 -8.20
CA SER A 366 -17.30 -14.65 -8.35
C SER A 366 -16.66 -14.90 -9.71
N ARG A 367 -16.59 -13.92 -10.61
CA ARG A 367 -15.79 -14.06 -11.85
C ARG A 367 -14.30 -13.93 -11.56
N PHE A 368 -13.93 -13.18 -10.53
CA PHE A 368 -12.56 -12.73 -10.31
C PHE A 368 -11.87 -13.53 -9.19
N PRO A 369 -10.61 -13.95 -9.38
CA PRO A 369 -9.80 -14.52 -8.31
C PRO A 369 -9.46 -13.48 -7.24
N LYS A 370 -9.16 -13.93 -6.02
CA LYS A 370 -8.80 -13.05 -4.90
C LYS A 370 -7.81 -13.70 -3.95
N ILE A 371 -6.86 -12.91 -3.43
CA ILE A 371 -6.04 -13.32 -2.29
C ILE A 371 -6.90 -13.22 -1.03
N THR A 372 -6.95 -14.26 -0.20
CA THR A 372 -7.74 -14.30 1.04
C THR A 372 -7.08 -15.26 2.05
N GLN A 373 -7.70 -15.48 3.20
CA GLN A 373 -7.24 -16.43 4.21
C GLN A 373 -8.40 -17.26 4.76
N ASP A 374 -8.06 -18.36 5.43
CA ASP A 374 -8.99 -19.08 6.30
C ASP A 374 -9.07 -18.38 7.67
N GLY A 375 -10.05 -18.79 8.48
CA GLY A 375 -10.21 -18.25 9.84
C GLY A 375 -10.87 -16.86 9.87
N ARG A 376 -10.55 -16.10 10.92
CA ARG A 376 -11.06 -14.76 11.19
C ARG A 376 -9.91 -13.77 11.38
N ASP A 377 -10.25 -12.49 11.50
CA ASP A 377 -9.30 -11.44 11.87
C ASP A 377 -8.51 -11.80 13.14
N GLY A 378 -7.20 -11.61 13.08
CA GLY A 378 -6.26 -11.94 14.16
C GLY A 378 -5.77 -13.40 14.19
N ASP A 379 -6.30 -14.29 13.35
CA ASP A 379 -5.72 -15.63 13.19
C ASP A 379 -4.47 -15.57 12.30
N GLU A 380 -3.37 -16.23 12.69
CA GLU A 380 -2.11 -16.29 11.94
C GLU A 380 -2.16 -17.34 10.80
N GLU A 381 -3.14 -17.20 9.92
CA GLU A 381 -3.37 -18.14 8.80
C GLU A 381 -2.68 -17.65 7.52
N ILE A 382 -1.95 -18.56 6.87
CA ILE A 382 -1.28 -18.23 5.61
C ILE A 382 -2.33 -17.98 4.51
N GLY A 383 -2.19 -16.85 3.83
CA GLY A 383 -3.08 -16.47 2.74
C GLY A 383 -2.93 -17.37 1.51
N TYR A 384 -3.99 -17.47 0.73
CA TYR A 384 -4.06 -18.25 -0.51
C TYR A 384 -4.84 -17.49 -1.58
N ILE A 385 -4.75 -17.93 -2.83
CA ILE A 385 -5.59 -17.39 -3.91
C ILE A 385 -6.84 -18.25 -4.03
N ALA A 386 -7.99 -17.65 -3.75
CA ALA A 386 -9.29 -18.26 -3.98
C ALA A 386 -9.80 -17.94 -5.38
N ASN A 387 -10.76 -18.74 -5.82
CA ASN A 387 -11.54 -18.49 -7.02
C ASN A 387 -10.73 -18.48 -8.32
N MET A 388 -9.78 -19.41 -8.43
CA MET A 388 -9.11 -19.71 -9.69
C MET A 388 -10.09 -20.48 -10.60
N THR A 389 -10.85 -19.73 -11.39
CA THR A 389 -11.78 -20.22 -12.42
C THR A 389 -11.12 -20.17 -13.80
N ASP A 390 -11.80 -20.65 -14.84
CA ASP A 390 -11.27 -20.65 -16.21
C ASP A 390 -10.73 -19.27 -16.60
N SER A 391 -9.47 -19.22 -17.06
CA SER A 391 -8.65 -18.03 -17.39
C SER A 391 -8.04 -17.25 -16.21
N ALA A 392 -8.43 -17.53 -14.96
CA ALA A 392 -7.84 -16.88 -13.80
C ALA A 392 -6.33 -17.16 -13.74
N THR A 393 -5.54 -16.10 -13.61
CA THR A 393 -4.08 -16.13 -13.70
C THR A 393 -3.47 -15.41 -12.51
N ALA A 394 -2.56 -16.10 -11.82
CA ALA A 394 -1.72 -15.54 -10.78
C ALA A 394 -0.30 -15.38 -11.30
N GLY A 395 0.28 -14.18 -11.20
CA GLY A 395 1.64 -13.88 -11.63
C GLY A 395 2.56 -13.49 -10.46
N PHE A 396 3.79 -13.98 -10.54
CA PHE A 396 4.82 -13.84 -9.51
C PHE A 396 6.11 -13.35 -10.17
N LYS A 397 6.64 -12.22 -9.69
CA LYS A 397 7.77 -11.52 -10.33
C LYS A 397 8.80 -11.18 -9.26
N TYR A 398 10.04 -11.66 -9.30
CA TYR A 398 10.70 -12.57 -10.25
C TYR A 398 11.54 -13.61 -9.50
N PHE A 399 11.99 -14.64 -10.21
CA PHE A 399 12.79 -15.73 -9.68
C PHE A 399 14.10 -15.88 -10.47
N ALA A 400 15.21 -16.09 -9.76
CA ALA A 400 16.49 -16.46 -10.32
C ALA A 400 16.52 -17.98 -10.55
N CYS A 401 15.96 -18.42 -11.68
CA CYS A 401 15.86 -19.81 -12.05
C CYS A 401 17.19 -20.35 -12.58
N LYS A 402 17.57 -21.54 -12.14
CA LYS A 402 18.73 -22.27 -12.66
C LYS A 402 18.46 -23.75 -12.56
N GLY A 403 18.28 -24.46 -13.67
CA GLY A 403 18.01 -25.88 -13.73
C GLY A 403 16.72 -26.27 -13.00
N VAL A 404 15.67 -25.45 -13.14
CA VAL A 404 14.34 -25.74 -12.60
C VAL A 404 13.61 -26.61 -13.62
N ASN A 405 13.41 -27.87 -13.28
CA ASN A 405 12.86 -28.90 -14.17
C ASN A 405 11.53 -29.47 -13.68
N ARG A 406 11.08 -29.09 -12.48
CA ARG A 406 9.83 -29.53 -11.92
C ARG A 406 9.18 -28.44 -11.10
N ILE A 407 7.85 -28.41 -11.17
CA ILE A 407 7.02 -27.52 -10.36
C ILE A 407 5.94 -28.32 -9.65
N LYS A 408 5.66 -27.94 -8.41
CA LYS A 408 4.56 -28.45 -7.61
C LYS A 408 3.62 -27.32 -7.24
N ILE A 409 2.35 -27.63 -7.01
CA ILE A 409 1.35 -26.70 -6.51
C ILE A 409 0.53 -27.36 -5.40
N MET A 410 0.12 -26.58 -4.41
CA MET A 410 -0.78 -27.00 -3.35
C MET A 410 -2.19 -26.45 -3.62
N VAL A 411 -3.14 -27.33 -3.91
CA VAL A 411 -4.48 -26.95 -4.40
C VAL A 411 -5.59 -27.62 -3.59
N ARG A 412 -6.71 -26.91 -3.41
CA ARG A 412 -8.00 -27.47 -2.97
C ARG A 412 -9.16 -26.92 -3.81
N GLY A 413 -10.34 -27.52 -3.72
CA GLY A 413 -11.58 -26.93 -4.24
C GLY A 413 -12.41 -27.83 -5.14
N TYR A 414 -13.59 -27.32 -5.51
CA TYR A 414 -14.53 -27.96 -6.44
C TYR A 414 -14.12 -27.64 -7.88
N CYS A 415 -13.09 -28.31 -8.35
CA CYS A 415 -12.45 -28.03 -9.64
C CYS A 415 -12.18 -29.30 -10.45
N GLN A 416 -12.13 -29.17 -11.77
CA GLN A 416 -11.65 -30.18 -12.70
C GLN A 416 -11.02 -29.47 -13.90
N GLY A 417 -9.70 -29.51 -13.97
CA GLY A 417 -8.94 -28.73 -14.94
C GLY A 417 -7.45 -28.90 -14.75
N GLU A 418 -6.70 -27.86 -15.09
CA GLU A 418 -5.26 -27.85 -14.95
C GLU A 418 -4.74 -26.43 -14.73
N PHE A 419 -3.57 -26.32 -14.12
CA PHE A 419 -2.80 -25.08 -14.10
C PHE A 419 -1.75 -25.11 -15.22
N GLU A 420 -1.80 -24.15 -16.12
CA GLU A 420 -0.76 -23.84 -17.08
C GLU A 420 0.37 -23.07 -16.39
N VAL A 421 1.61 -23.46 -16.66
CA VAL A 421 2.81 -22.82 -16.13
C VAL A 421 3.47 -22.02 -17.24
N LYS A 422 3.61 -20.71 -17.06
CA LYS A 422 4.13 -19.78 -18.08
C LYS A 422 5.18 -18.85 -17.49
N THR A 423 6.00 -18.23 -18.35
CA THR A 423 7.00 -17.22 -17.96
C THR A 423 6.67 -15.81 -18.46
N SER A 424 5.57 -15.64 -19.18
CA SER A 424 4.97 -14.33 -19.49
C SER A 424 3.45 -14.41 -19.37
N TRP A 425 2.81 -13.25 -19.23
CA TRP A 425 1.37 -13.16 -18.94
C TRP A 425 0.49 -13.68 -20.09
N ASP A 426 0.95 -13.55 -21.33
CA ASP A 426 0.26 -13.95 -22.58
C ASP A 426 1.01 -15.04 -23.36
N GLY A 427 2.08 -15.58 -22.78
CA GLY A 427 2.95 -16.55 -23.44
C GLY A 427 2.38 -17.97 -23.49
N PRO A 428 3.04 -18.86 -24.25
CA PRO A 428 2.68 -20.28 -24.28
C PRO A 428 2.93 -20.95 -22.92
N ALA A 429 2.12 -21.96 -22.61
CA ALA A 429 2.36 -22.84 -21.47
C ALA A 429 3.61 -23.70 -21.70
N LEU A 430 4.53 -23.69 -20.72
CA LEU A 430 5.70 -24.57 -20.67
C LEU A 430 5.34 -25.96 -20.14
N GLY A 431 4.32 -26.04 -19.28
CA GLY A 431 3.84 -27.26 -18.66
C GLY A 431 2.41 -27.10 -18.17
N ARG A 432 1.76 -28.22 -17.88
CA ARG A 432 0.38 -28.30 -17.38
C ARG A 432 0.33 -29.24 -16.18
N ILE A 433 -0.37 -28.83 -15.12
CA ILE A 433 -0.55 -29.60 -13.89
C ILE A 433 -2.03 -29.96 -13.76
N PRO A 434 -2.45 -31.20 -14.10
CA PRO A 434 -3.84 -31.62 -13.94
C PRO A 434 -4.25 -31.60 -12.47
N VAL A 435 -5.36 -30.96 -12.16
CA VAL A 435 -5.95 -30.89 -10.83
C VAL A 435 -7.41 -31.35 -10.86
N GLY A 436 -7.91 -31.76 -9.71
CA GLY A 436 -9.28 -32.24 -9.59
C GLY A 436 -9.80 -32.02 -8.18
N PHE A 437 -11.08 -32.35 -8.00
CA PHE A 437 -11.78 -32.16 -6.75
C PHE A 437 -11.02 -32.71 -5.53
N THR A 438 -10.86 -31.86 -4.52
CA THR A 438 -10.34 -32.22 -3.20
C THR A 438 -10.85 -31.25 -2.15
N ASN A 439 -11.20 -31.77 -0.97
CA ASN A 439 -11.63 -30.97 0.19
C ASN A 439 -10.46 -30.53 1.07
N VAL A 440 -9.26 -31.06 0.83
CA VAL A 440 -8.04 -30.76 1.58
C VAL A 440 -6.99 -30.19 0.64
N TRP A 441 -6.03 -29.46 1.20
CA TRP A 441 -4.82 -29.08 0.48
C TRP A 441 -4.11 -30.33 -0.01
N LYS A 442 -3.93 -30.44 -1.32
CA LYS A 442 -3.29 -31.58 -1.97
C LYS A 442 -2.22 -31.08 -2.93
N GLU A 443 -1.07 -31.75 -2.89
CA GLU A 443 0.03 -31.49 -3.80
C GLU A 443 -0.25 -32.12 -5.18
N TYR A 444 0.02 -31.34 -6.23
CA TYR A 444 0.06 -31.77 -7.62
C TYR A 444 1.38 -31.31 -8.24
N ALA A 445 1.89 -32.02 -9.24
CA ALA A 445 3.19 -31.72 -9.83
C ALA A 445 3.22 -32.03 -11.32
N THR A 446 4.13 -31.38 -12.03
CA THR A 446 4.49 -31.70 -13.42
C THR A 446 5.97 -31.44 -13.66
N GLU A 447 6.55 -32.16 -14.61
CA GLU A 447 7.87 -31.84 -15.13
C GLU A 447 7.73 -30.63 -16.07
N VAL A 448 8.57 -29.62 -15.88
CA VAL A 448 8.57 -28.40 -16.70
C VAL A 448 9.97 -27.80 -16.72
N ALA A 449 10.50 -27.50 -17.90
CA ALA A 449 11.76 -26.80 -18.02
C ALA A 449 11.52 -25.29 -17.96
N ILE A 450 11.66 -24.68 -16.77
CA ILE A 450 11.67 -23.21 -16.65
C ILE A 450 13.06 -22.74 -17.11
N PRO A 451 13.15 -21.80 -18.08
CA PRO A 451 14.44 -21.35 -18.59
C PRO A 451 15.33 -20.72 -17.50
N ASP A 452 16.63 -21.00 -17.57
CA ASP A 452 17.62 -20.36 -16.71
C ASP A 452 17.61 -18.84 -16.87
N GLY A 453 17.89 -18.12 -15.78
CA GLY A 453 17.90 -16.66 -15.72
C GLY A 453 16.80 -16.10 -14.83
N VAL A 454 16.52 -14.80 -14.99
CA VAL A 454 15.45 -14.13 -14.25
C VAL A 454 14.12 -14.36 -14.96
N GLN A 455 13.20 -15.04 -14.29
CA GLN A 455 11.89 -15.40 -14.84
C GLN A 455 10.76 -14.81 -14.00
N ALA A 456 9.74 -14.31 -14.67
CA ALA A 456 8.42 -14.23 -14.07
C ALA A 456 7.78 -15.62 -14.14
N LEU A 457 6.83 -15.91 -13.25
CA LEU A 457 6.03 -17.13 -13.30
C LEU A 457 4.56 -16.76 -13.29
N TYR A 458 3.79 -17.38 -14.18
CA TYR A 458 2.34 -17.25 -14.23
C TYR A 458 1.70 -18.62 -14.17
N LEU A 459 0.70 -18.75 -13.30
CA LEU A 459 -0.12 -19.94 -13.11
C LEU A 459 -1.54 -19.61 -13.55
N THR A 460 -1.93 -20.07 -14.74
CA THR A 460 -3.28 -19.86 -15.30
C THR A 460 -4.11 -21.13 -15.09
N TYR A 461 -5.28 -21.01 -14.46
CA TYR A 461 -6.22 -22.13 -14.39
C TYR A 461 -7.05 -22.22 -15.67
N THR A 462 -7.18 -23.42 -16.20
CA THR A 462 -8.08 -23.75 -17.32
C THR A 462 -8.94 -24.95 -16.95
N GLY A 463 -10.25 -24.85 -17.10
CA GLY A 463 -11.18 -25.94 -16.78
C GLY A 463 -12.44 -25.51 -16.04
N ASN A 464 -13.15 -26.48 -15.47
CA ASN A 464 -14.43 -26.27 -14.82
C ASN A 464 -14.30 -26.07 -13.31
N GLY A 465 -15.22 -25.30 -12.73
CA GLY A 465 -15.26 -25.07 -11.29
C GLY A 465 -14.26 -24.03 -10.82
N SER A 466 -13.87 -24.12 -9.55
CA SER A 466 -13.11 -23.09 -8.84
C SER A 466 -12.06 -23.75 -7.94
N ALA A 467 -10.78 -23.52 -8.26
CA ALA A 467 -9.65 -23.97 -7.46
C ALA A 467 -9.21 -22.87 -6.47
N SER A 468 -8.63 -23.29 -5.36
CA SER A 468 -7.83 -22.45 -4.48
C SER A 468 -6.38 -22.91 -4.55
N LEU A 469 -5.45 -21.97 -4.63
CA LEU A 469 -4.01 -22.20 -4.74
C LEU A 469 -3.33 -21.66 -3.48
N ALA A 470 -2.69 -22.52 -2.69
CA ALA A 470 -2.00 -22.14 -1.45
C ALA A 470 -0.53 -21.80 -1.68
N SER A 471 0.18 -22.60 -2.48
CA SER A 471 1.61 -22.44 -2.72
C SER A 471 2.05 -23.12 -4.02
N PHE A 472 3.27 -22.83 -4.44
CA PHE A 472 3.98 -23.56 -5.48
C PHE A 472 5.44 -23.80 -5.07
N THR A 473 6.05 -24.87 -5.59
CA THR A 473 7.43 -25.26 -5.29
C THR A 473 8.23 -25.40 -6.58
N LEU A 474 9.41 -24.78 -6.64
CA LEU A 474 10.35 -24.87 -7.76
C LEU A 474 11.49 -25.86 -7.42
N GLU A 475 11.71 -26.86 -8.29
CA GLU A 475 12.69 -27.94 -8.12
C GLU A 475 13.66 -28.08 -9.30
#